data_AF-A0A959NYA7-F1
#
_entry.id   AF-A0A959NYA7-F1
#
_cell.length_a   1.000
_cell.length_b   1.000
_cell.length_c   1.000
_cell.angle_alpha   90.00
_cell.angle_beta   90.00
_cell.angle_gamma   90.00
#
_symmetry.space_group_name_H-M   'P 1'
#
loop_
_entity.id
_entity.type
_entity.pdbx_description
1 polymer ?
#
loop_
_entity_poly.entity_id
_entity_poly.type
_entity_poly.pdbx_seq_one_letter_code
_entity_poly.pdbx_strand_id
1 'polypeptide(L)'
;MPQLQIDNYIGNYVTNDYFNRSEGYDWVVVSISKINDNEAEIKVRSRVDKKKATCTFDGIGSLISKDTLKTVFENKAILFCFKNENIAIITDKQEYENLLYYFCS
;
A
#
# COMPACT_ATOMS: atom_id res chain seq x y z
N MET A 1 12.18 -9.66 24.03
CA MET A 1 12.17 -9.68 22.54
C MET A 1 11.35 -8.48 22.10
N PRO A 2 11.84 -7.59 21.22
CA PRO A 2 11.03 -6.45 20.81
C PRO A 2 9.81 -6.97 20.06
N GLN A 3 8.63 -6.72 20.62
CA GLN A 3 7.36 -6.99 19.93
C GLN A 3 7.34 -6.12 18.69
N LEU A 4 7.39 -6.78 17.53
CA LEU A 4 7.02 -6.18 16.26
C LEU A 4 5.52 -5.91 16.36
N GLN A 5 5.15 -4.63 16.50
CA GLN A 5 3.77 -4.26 16.73
C GLN A 5 3.28 -3.43 15.53
N ILE A 6 2.37 -4.04 14.76
CA ILE A 6 1.74 -3.41 13.59
C ILE A 6 0.99 -2.12 13.94
N ASP A 7 0.59 -1.95 15.20
CA ASP A 7 -0.18 -0.79 15.66
C ASP A 7 0.44 0.58 15.32
N ASN A 8 1.76 0.66 15.15
CA ASN A 8 2.45 1.89 14.73
C ASN A 8 2.26 2.25 13.26
N TYR A 9 1.81 1.31 12.42
CA TYR A 9 1.64 1.47 10.98
C TYR A 9 0.17 1.38 10.54
N ILE A 10 -0.75 1.19 11.49
CA ILE A 10 -2.19 1.23 11.21
C ILE A 10 -2.57 2.66 10.85
N GLY A 11 -3.19 2.84 9.70
CA GLY A 11 -3.59 4.17 9.24
C GLY A 11 -3.94 4.23 7.77
N ASN A 12 -4.36 5.41 7.34
CA ASN A 12 -4.60 5.71 5.93
C ASN A 12 -3.54 6.70 5.46
N TYR A 13 -2.70 6.26 4.54
CA TYR A 13 -1.66 7.04 3.92
C TYR A 13 -2.16 7.51 2.58
N VAL A 14 -2.42 8.80 2.46
CA VAL A 14 -2.99 9.41 1.27
C VAL A 14 -2.00 10.40 0.69
N THR A 15 -1.95 10.50 -0.64
CA THR A 15 -1.22 11.59 -1.29
C THR A 15 -1.97 12.91 -1.07
N ASN A 16 -1.26 14.03 -1.04
CA ASN A 16 -1.88 15.35 -0.89
C ASN A 16 -2.95 15.62 -1.97
N ASP A 17 -2.77 15.06 -3.16
CA ASP A 17 -3.71 15.15 -4.27
C ASP A 17 -5.07 14.48 -4.00
N TYR A 18 -5.15 13.58 -3.01
CA TYR A 18 -6.42 13.01 -2.53
C TYR A 18 -7.42 14.08 -2.06
N PHE A 19 -6.93 15.19 -1.50
CA PHE A 19 -7.79 16.30 -1.08
C PHE A 19 -8.42 17.03 -2.27
N ASN A 20 -7.76 17.02 -3.43
CA ASN A 20 -8.24 17.61 -4.69
C ASN A 20 -8.91 16.58 -5.61
N ARG A 21 -9.27 15.39 -5.10
CA ARG A 21 -9.94 14.33 -5.88
C ARG A 21 -11.22 14.79 -6.59
N SER A 22 -11.90 15.80 -6.05
CA SER A 22 -13.12 16.39 -6.63
C SER A 22 -12.82 17.19 -7.90
N GLU A 23 -11.61 17.74 -8.03
CA GLU A 23 -11.16 18.51 -9.18
C GLU A 23 -10.62 17.64 -10.32
N GLY A 24 -10.49 16.32 -10.10
CA GLY A 24 -10.04 15.36 -11.11
C GLY A 24 -8.56 15.02 -11.03
N TYR A 25 -7.90 15.32 -9.90
CA TYR A 25 -6.52 14.94 -9.65
C TYR A 25 -6.36 13.45 -9.40
N ASP A 26 -5.17 12.95 -9.73
CA ASP A 26 -4.75 11.59 -9.47
C ASP A 26 -4.42 11.44 -8.00
N TRP A 27 -4.97 10.40 -7.37
CA TRP A 27 -4.76 10.17 -5.95
C TRP A 27 -4.42 8.72 -5.67
N VAL A 28 -3.66 8.50 -4.61
CA VAL A 28 -3.34 7.17 -4.09
C VAL A 28 -3.64 7.17 -2.59
N VAL A 29 -4.32 6.13 -2.14
CA VAL A 29 -4.70 5.85 -0.75
C VAL A 29 -4.19 4.46 -0.43
N VAL A 30 -3.35 4.34 0.59
CA VAL A 30 -2.91 3.08 1.17
C VAL A 30 -3.49 2.99 2.57
N SER A 31 -4.48 2.13 2.73
CA SER A 31 -5.10 1.82 4.03
C SER A 31 -4.47 0.58 4.62
N ILE A 32 -4.06 0.67 5.88
CA ILE A 32 -3.45 -0.43 6.63
C ILE A 32 -4.28 -0.67 7.88
N SER A 33 -4.83 -1.88 7.99
CA SER A 33 -5.64 -2.31 9.13
C SER A 33 -4.99 -3.52 9.79
N LYS A 34 -4.89 -3.53 11.11
CA LYS A 34 -4.35 -4.70 11.83
C LYS A 34 -5.31 -5.89 11.73
N ILE A 35 -4.76 -7.05 11.37
CA ILE A 35 -5.46 -8.34 11.45
C ILE A 35 -5.02 -9.05 12.73
N ASN A 36 -3.70 -9.14 12.97
CA ASN A 36 -3.12 -9.69 14.19
C ASN A 36 -1.77 -9.01 14.48
N ASP A 37 -1.00 -9.51 15.45
CA ASP A 37 0.26 -8.84 15.86
C ASP A 37 1.32 -8.82 14.75
N ASN A 38 1.27 -9.76 13.80
CA ASN A 38 2.25 -9.90 12.72
C ASN A 38 1.65 -9.74 11.31
N GLU A 39 0.34 -9.55 11.16
CA GLU A 39 -0.35 -9.42 9.89
C GLU A 39 -1.27 -8.20 9.87
N ALA A 40 -1.26 -7.49 8.75
CA ALA A 40 -2.12 -6.37 8.45
C ALA A 40 -2.80 -6.57 7.10
N GLU A 41 -4.03 -6.10 7.00
CA GLU A 41 -4.72 -5.91 5.76
C GLU A 41 -4.20 -4.62 5.12
N ILE A 42 -3.75 -4.72 3.87
CA ILE A 42 -3.27 -3.59 3.08
C ILE A 42 -4.23 -3.40 1.91
N LYS A 43 -4.83 -2.23 1.82
CA LYS A 43 -5.72 -1.84 0.72
C LYS A 43 -5.13 -0.64 0.02
N VAL A 44 -4.77 -0.78 -1.24
CA VAL A 44 -4.31 0.33 -2.07
C VAL A 44 -5.42 0.69 -3.03
N ARG A 45 -5.86 1.94 -2.99
CA ARG A 45 -6.81 2.50 -3.94
C ARG A 45 -6.17 3.69 -4.61
N SER A 46 -6.19 3.72 -5.93
CA SER A 46 -5.74 4.89 -6.67
C SER A 46 -6.66 5.23 -7.81
N ARG A 47 -6.65 6.49 -8.18
CA ARG A 47 -7.34 6.99 -9.35
C ARG A 47 -6.32 7.74 -10.18
N VAL A 48 -6.13 7.30 -11.42
CA VAL A 48 -5.14 7.86 -12.37
C VAL A 48 -5.83 8.65 -13.50
N ASP A 49 -7.17 8.61 -13.58
CA ASP A 49 -7.93 9.50 -14.45
C ASP A 49 -9.40 9.50 -14.01
N LYS A 50 -10.13 10.60 -14.26
CA LYS A 50 -11.58 10.66 -14.06
C LYS A 50 -12.33 9.74 -15.03
N LYS A 51 -11.75 9.46 -16.20
CA LYS A 51 -12.27 8.62 -17.29
C LYS A 51 -11.69 7.21 -17.33
N LYS A 52 -10.56 6.96 -16.66
CA LYS A 52 -9.96 5.62 -16.53
C LYS A 52 -10.33 4.98 -15.20
N ALA A 53 -10.08 3.70 -15.12
CA ALA A 53 -10.39 2.88 -13.99
C ALA A 53 -9.72 3.30 -12.70
N THR A 54 -10.42 3.04 -11.61
CA THR A 54 -9.87 3.12 -10.26
C THR A 54 -9.04 1.86 -10.04
N CYS A 55 -7.78 2.02 -9.67
CA CYS A 55 -6.94 0.90 -9.29
C CYS A 55 -7.32 0.49 -7.88
N THR A 56 -7.59 -0.80 -7.69
CA THR A 56 -7.93 -1.34 -6.38
C THR A 56 -7.11 -2.58 -6.14
N PHE A 57 -6.38 -2.56 -5.05
CA PHE A 57 -5.59 -3.67 -4.56
C PHE A 57 -6.05 -3.94 -3.13
N ASP A 58 -6.33 -5.20 -2.84
CA ASP A 58 -6.64 -5.66 -1.50
C ASP A 58 -5.74 -6.90 -1.26
N GLY A 59 -4.96 -6.87 -0.19
CA GLY A 59 -4.01 -7.93 0.13
C GLY A 59 -3.70 -8.02 1.61
N ILE A 60 -3.18 -9.18 2.05
CA ILE A 60 -2.72 -9.38 3.42
C ILE A 60 -1.20 -9.27 3.42
N GLY A 61 -0.66 -8.38 4.25
CA GLY A 61 0.76 -8.18 4.45
C GLY A 61 1.20 -8.72 5.81
N SER A 62 2.27 -9.50 5.83
CA SER A 62 2.91 -9.99 7.05
C SER A 62 4.14 -9.13 7.39
N LEU A 63 4.30 -8.78 8.66
CA LEU A 63 5.39 -7.95 9.15
C LEU A 63 6.66 -8.79 9.20
N ILE A 64 7.58 -8.52 8.26
CA ILE A 64 8.87 -9.21 8.17
C ILE A 64 9.97 -8.45 8.94
N SER A 65 9.75 -7.17 9.23
CA SER A 65 10.66 -6.30 9.98
C SER A 65 9.87 -5.16 10.60
N LYS A 66 10.49 -4.44 11.54
CA LYS A 66 9.82 -3.37 12.30
C LYS A 66 9.08 -2.42 11.39
N ASP A 67 9.73 -1.99 10.32
CA ASP A 67 9.19 -1.01 9.37
C ASP A 67 8.92 -1.62 7.98
N THR A 68 8.69 -2.94 7.87
CA THR A 68 8.49 -3.59 6.56
C THR A 68 7.41 -4.66 6.60
N LEU A 69 6.34 -4.43 5.83
CA LEU A 69 5.29 -5.40 5.56
C LEU A 69 5.54 -6.06 4.20
N LYS A 70 5.42 -7.38 4.14
CA LYS A 70 5.48 -8.15 2.89
C LYS A 70 4.10 -8.71 2.59
N THR A 71 3.54 -8.35 1.45
CA THR A 71 2.35 -9.01 0.90
C THR A 71 2.72 -9.81 -0.34
N VAL A 72 1.91 -10.83 -0.65
CA VAL A 72 2.07 -11.63 -1.85
C VAL A 72 0.77 -11.54 -2.63
N PHE A 73 0.86 -11.07 -3.87
CA PHE A 73 -0.28 -10.96 -4.78
C PHE A 73 0.06 -11.65 -6.09
N GLU A 74 -0.76 -12.60 -6.52
CA GLU A 74 -0.54 -13.40 -7.73
C GLU A 74 0.91 -13.90 -7.88
N ASN A 75 1.45 -14.51 -6.82
CA ASN A 75 2.81 -15.04 -6.78
C ASN A 75 3.94 -13.99 -6.87
N LYS A 76 3.61 -12.69 -6.71
CA LYS A 76 4.56 -11.58 -6.68
C LYS A 76 4.63 -10.99 -5.28
N ALA A 77 5.83 -10.90 -4.73
CA ALA A 77 6.06 -10.28 -3.43
C ALA A 77 6.15 -8.75 -3.56
N ILE A 78 5.37 -8.05 -2.75
CA ILE A 78 5.37 -6.59 -2.62
C ILE A 78 5.75 -6.27 -1.17
N LEU A 79 6.73 -5.39 -1.01
CA LEU A 79 7.28 -4.93 0.25
C LEU A 79 6.86 -3.47 0.48
N PHE A 80 6.21 -3.21 1.60
CA PHE A 80 5.82 -1.88 2.05
C PHE A 80 6.77 -1.47 3.17
N CYS A 81 7.70 -0.58 2.86
CA CYS A 81 8.71 -0.06 3.77
C CYS A 81 8.25 1.30 4.33
N PHE A 82 8.07 1.38 5.64
CA PHE A 82 7.70 2.60 6.34
C PHE A 82 8.95 3.38 6.73
N LYS A 83 9.03 4.66 6.38
CA LYS A 83 10.20 5.50 6.68
C LYS A 83 9.75 6.90 7.00
N ASN A 84 9.80 7.30 8.28
CA ASN A 84 9.45 8.63 8.77
C ASN A 84 8.21 9.20 8.07
N GLU A 85 7.06 8.55 8.28
CA GLU A 85 5.74 8.94 7.73
C GLU A 85 5.53 8.71 6.23
N ASN A 86 6.57 8.29 5.50
CA ASN A 86 6.47 7.91 4.09
C ASN A 86 6.38 6.39 3.96
N ILE A 87 5.65 5.93 2.94
CA ILE A 87 5.62 4.52 2.54
C ILE A 87 6.36 4.39 1.22
N ALA A 88 7.39 3.56 1.21
CA ALA A 88 8.04 3.10 0.00
C ALA A 88 7.49 1.72 -0.36
N ILE A 89 6.82 1.63 -1.51
CA ILE A 89 6.35 0.35 -2.05
C ILE A 89 7.43 -0.17 -2.98
N ILE A 90 8.07 -1.26 -2.58
CA ILE A 90 9.15 -1.91 -3.30
C ILE A 90 8.63 -3.29 -3.73
N THR A 91 8.93 -3.71 -4.94
CA THR A 91 8.64 -5.06 -5.39
C THR A 91 9.93 -5.84 -5.54
N ASP A 92 9.87 -7.17 -5.44
CA ASP A 92 11.05 -8.05 -5.53
C ASP A 92 11.84 -7.84 -6.85
N LYS A 93 11.16 -7.34 -7.90
CA LYS A 93 11.81 -6.90 -9.13
C LYS A 93 11.40 -5.49 -9.50
N GLN A 94 12.39 -4.69 -9.90
CA GLN A 94 12.22 -3.32 -10.39
C GLN A 94 11.23 -3.21 -11.58
N GLU A 95 11.09 -4.29 -12.36
CA GLU A 95 10.10 -4.47 -13.43
C GLU A 95 8.64 -4.35 -12.97
N TYR A 96 8.41 -4.57 -11.66
CA TYR A 96 7.12 -4.54 -11.00
C TYR A 96 6.89 -3.24 -10.22
N GLU A 97 7.73 -2.20 -10.35
CA GLU A 97 7.35 -0.85 -9.86
C GLU A 97 6.02 -0.40 -10.49
N ASN A 98 5.78 -0.83 -11.74
CA ASN A 98 4.51 -0.60 -12.43
C ASN A 98 3.42 -1.63 -12.11
N LEU A 99 3.62 -2.55 -11.15
CA LEU A 99 2.60 -3.54 -10.80
C LEU A 99 1.35 -2.89 -10.20
N LEU A 100 1.53 -1.75 -9.52
CA LEU A 100 0.40 -0.96 -9.04
C LEU A 100 -0.47 -0.45 -10.19
N TYR A 101 0.12 -0.17 -11.37
CA TYR A 101 -0.64 0.16 -12.58
C TYR A 101 -1.39 -1.05 -13.14
N TYR A 102 -0.93 -2.28 -12.92
CA TYR A 102 -1.68 -3.48 -13.31
C TYR A 102 -2.96 -3.68 -12.48
N PHE A 103 -3.04 -3.10 -11.28
CA PHE A 103 -4.27 -3.09 -10.48
C PHE A 103 -5.29 -2.05 -10.96
N CYS A 104 -4.93 -1.21 -11.95
CA CYS A 104 -5.82 -0.27 -12.61
C CYS A 104 -6.57 -0.98 -13.75
N SER A 105 -7.86 -1.31 -13.53
CA SER A 105 -8.71 -2.07 -14.48
C SER A 105 -9.55 -1.19 -15.41
#